data_AF-A0A4R5EKM9-F1
#
_entry.id   AF-A0A4R5EKM9-F1
#
_cell.length_a   1.000
_cell.length_b   1.000
_cell.length_c   1.000
_cell.angle_alpha   90.00
_cell.angle_beta   90.00
_cell.angle_gamma   90.00
#
_symmetry.space_group_name_H-M   'P 1'
#
loop_
_entity.id
_entity.type
_entity.pdbx_description
1 polymer ?
#
loop_
_entity_poly.entity_id
_entity_poly.type
_entity_poly.pdbx_seq_one_letter_code
_entity_poly.pdbx_strand_id
1 'polypeptide(L)' 'MSKNFGFEIDLHGARVVVEREPLHSACSTDSQIDHDISALKSELDRLAVKMKKAVREQANKPLFDGGRDV' A
#
# COMPACT_ATOMS: atom_id res chain seq x y z
N MET A 1 6.55 -11.06 9.82
CA MET A 1 6.42 -11.08 8.35
C MET A 1 6.67 -9.67 7.85
N SER A 2 7.76 -9.46 7.10
CA SER A 2 8.02 -8.19 6.42
C SER A 2 7.00 -8.02 5.30
N LYS A 3 6.45 -6.81 5.14
CA LYS A 3 5.55 -6.49 4.02
C LYS A 3 6.40 -6.18 2.79
N ASN A 4 5.93 -6.61 1.62
CA ASN A 4 6.55 -6.31 0.34
C ASN A 4 6.01 -5.00 -0.24
N PHE A 5 4.75 -4.68 0.07
CA PHE A 5 4.09 -3.47 -0.43
C PHE A 5 3.60 -2.56 0.70
N GLY A 6 3.84 -1.27 0.50
CA GLY A 6 3.34 -0.17 1.30
C GLY A 6 2.56 0.82 0.44
N PHE A 7 2.11 1.92 1.06
CA PHE A 7 1.52 3.02 0.33
C PHE A 7 1.86 4.34 0.99
N GLU A 8 1.99 5.38 0.17
CA GLU A 8 2.17 6.75 0.60
C GLU A 8 0.95 7.57 0.21
N ILE A 9 0.64 8.58 1.01
CA ILE A 9 -0.40 9.57 0.72
C ILE A 9 0.24 10.94 0.71
N ASP A 10 -0.05 11.70 -0.34
CA ASP A 10 0.30 13.11 -0.44
C ASP A 10 -0.91 13.95 -0.90
N LEU A 11 -0.65 15.20 -1.25
CA LEU A 11 -1.67 16.14 -1.72
C LEU A 11 -2.32 15.73 -3.05
N HIS A 12 -1.69 14.83 -3.82
CA HIS A 12 -2.17 14.35 -5.11
C HIS A 12 -2.89 13.00 -5.01
N GLY A 13 -2.92 12.38 -3.83
CA GLY A 13 -3.65 11.14 -3.55
C GLY A 13 -2.74 10.07 -2.95
N ALA A 14 -3.08 8.80 -3.21
CA ALA A 14 -2.33 7.66 -2.70
C ALA A 14 -1.60 6.92 -3.82
N ARG A 15 -0.34 6.52 -3.57
CA ARG A 15 0.45 5.66 -4.45
C ARG A 15 0.94 4.42 -3.72
N VAL A 16 1.04 3.30 -4.44
CA VAL A 16 1.69 2.08 -3.94
C VAL A 16 3.19 2.27 -3.99
N VAL A 17 3.89 1.77 -2.97
CA VAL A 17 5.35 1.71 -2.93
C VAL A 17 5.81 0.28 -2.65
N VAL A 18 6.97 -0.08 -3.20
CA VAL A 18 7.64 -1.35 -2.91
C VAL A 18 8.54 -1.11 -1.69
N GLU A 19 8.29 -1.83 -0.60
CA GLU A 19 9.05 -1.69 0.65
C GLU A 19 10.28 -2.60 0.69
N ARG A 20 10.33 -3.60 -0.20
CA ARG A 20 11.40 -4.59 -0.25
C ARG A 20 11.66 -5.09 -1.66
N GLU A 21 12.94 -5.19 -2.00
CA GLU A 21 13.41 -5.91 -3.18
C GLU A 21 14.53 -6.91 -2.83
N PRO A 22 14.54 -8.12 -3.43
CA PRO A 22 13.52 -8.67 -4.30
C PRO A 22 12.23 -9.04 -3.54
N LEU A 23 11.07 -8.96 -4.23
CA LEU A 23 9.73 -9.22 -3.66
C LEU A 23 9.57 -10.66 -3.14
N HIS A 24 10.25 -11.62 -3.77
CA HIS A 24 10.27 -13.03 -3.36
C HIS A 24 11.61 -13.67 -3.76
N SER A 25 11.85 -14.89 -3.27
CA SER A 25 13.02 -15.70 -3.63
C SER A 25 12.84 -16.35 -5.00
N ALA A 26 13.93 -16.71 -5.68
CA ALA A 26 13.85 -17.44 -6.95
C ALA A 26 12.99 -18.72 -6.83
N CYS A 27 12.10 -18.93 -7.81
CA CYS A 27 11.29 -20.14 -7.92
C CYS A 27 11.99 -21.18 -8.79
N SER A 28 11.81 -22.46 -8.46
CA SER A 28 12.31 -23.60 -9.24
C SER A 28 11.22 -24.49 -9.81
N THR A 29 9.95 -24.23 -9.48
CA THR A 29 8.79 -24.97 -10.01
C THR A 29 7.63 -24.03 -10.30
N ASP A 30 6.76 -24.43 -11.23
CA ASP A 30 5.53 -23.67 -11.58
C ASP A 30 4.64 -23.45 -10.35
N SER A 31 4.50 -24.45 -9.47
CA SER A 31 3.70 -24.33 -8.26
C SER A 31 4.24 -23.29 -7.28
N GLN A 32 5.57 -23.09 -7.21
CA GLN A 32 6.16 -22.03 -6.40
C GLN A 32 5.88 -20.65 -7.00
N ILE A 33 5.93 -20.53 -8.34
CA ILE A 33 5.58 -19.29 -9.03
C ILE A 33 4.12 -18.92 -8.72
N ASP A 34 3.20 -19.87 -8.88
CA ASP A 34 1.78 -19.64 -8.62
C ASP A 34 1.51 -19.25 -7.16
N HIS A 35 2.20 -19.92 -6.22
CA HIS A 35 2.10 -19.61 -4.80
C HIS A 35 2.59 -18.19 -4.48
N ASP A 36 3.79 -17.83 -4.92
CA ASP A 36 4.40 -16.53 -4.64
C ASP A 36 3.59 -15.39 -5.28
N ILE A 37 3.13 -15.57 -6.52
CA ILE A 37 2.28 -14.59 -7.19
C ILE A 37 0.91 -14.44 -6.49
N SER A 38 0.31 -15.55 -6.06
CA SER A 38 -0.96 -15.52 -5.31
C SER A 38 -0.81 -14.81 -3.96
N ALA A 39 0.30 -15.02 -3.27
CA ALA A 39 0.62 -14.33 -2.03
C ALA A 39 0.77 -12.81 -2.25
N LEU A 40 1.50 -12.39 -3.29
CA LEU A 40 1.67 -10.97 -3.64
C LEU A 40 0.35 -10.29 -4.02
N LYS A 41 -0.52 -10.98 -4.79
CA LYS A 41 -1.87 -10.48 -5.12
C LYS A 41 -2.70 -10.26 -3.85
N SER A 42 -2.72 -11.26 -2.97
CA SER A 42 -3.44 -11.18 -1.68
C SER A 42 -2.94 -10.03 -0.80
N GLU A 43 -1.64 -9.74 -0.85
CA GLU A 43 -1.05 -8.61 -0.15
C GLU A 43 -1.52 -7.27 -0.73
N LEU A 44 -1.52 -7.13 -2.06
CA LEU A 44 -2.03 -5.94 -2.75
C LEU A 44 -3.52 -5.72 -2.51
N ASP A 45 -4.34 -6.78 -2.46
CA ASP A 45 -5.77 -6.66 -2.14
C ASP A 45 -5.98 -6.08 -0.73
N ARG A 46 -5.20 -6.54 0.25
CA ARG A 46 -5.23 -5.98 1.61
C ARG A 46 -4.73 -4.54 1.65
N LEU A 47 -3.72 -4.21 0.85
CA LEU A 47 -3.21 -2.86 0.73
C LEU A 47 -4.25 -1.91 0.13
N ALA A 48 -4.97 -2.36 -0.90
CA ALA A 48 -6.01 -1.58 -1.57
C ALA A 48 -7.13 -1.18 -0.60
N VAL A 49 -7.53 -2.07 0.32
CA VAL A 49 -8.50 -1.73 1.37
C VAL A 49 -7.99 -0.60 2.26
N LYS A 50 -6.71 -0.66 2.67
CA LYS A 50 -6.08 0.36 3.53
C LYS A 50 -5.93 1.69 2.80
N MET A 51 -5.48 1.67 1.54
CA MET A 51 -5.36 2.86 0.70
C MET A 51 -6.71 3.55 0.51
N LYS A 52 -7.76 2.80 0.14
CA LYS A 52 -9.11 3.34 -0.02
C LYS A 52 -9.63 3.98 1.27
N LYS A 53 -9.37 3.36 2.41
CA LYS A 53 -9.73 3.92 3.72
C LYS A 53 -8.99 5.24 3.97
N ALA A 54 -7.67 5.24 3.79
CA ALA A 54 -6.84 6.40 4.10
C ALA A 54 -7.10 7.59 3.16
N VAL A 55 -7.37 7.36 1.86
CA VAL A 55 -7.81 8.41 0.92
C VAL A 55 -9.16 9.01 1.33
N ARG A 56 -10.12 8.17 1.76
CA ARG A 56 -11.42 8.67 2.27
C ARG A 56 -11.25 9.52 3.52
N GLU A 57 -10.37 9.12 4.43
CA GLU A 57 -10.06 9.88 5.66
C GLU A 57 -9.40 11.23 5.32
N GLN A 58 -8.50 11.28 4.33
CA GLN A 58 -7.91 12.53 3.86
C GLN A 58 -8.95 13.45 3.22
N ALA A 59 -9.86 12.92 2.40
CA ALA A 59 -10.92 13.71 1.76
C ALA A 59 -11.91 14.31 2.78
N ASN A 60 -12.07 13.66 3.93
CA ASN A 60 -12.96 14.11 5.01
C ASN A 60 -12.26 15.01 6.03
N LYS A 61 -10.94 15.26 5.92
CA LYS A 61 -10.26 16.26 6.74
C LYS A 61 -10.59 17.66 6.21
N PRO A 62 -11.10 18.58 7.05
CA PRO A 62 -11.38 19.94 6.61
C PRO A 62 -10.09 20.62 6.14
N LEU A 63 -10.17 21.29 4.98
CA LEU A 63 -9.07 22.00 4.30
C LEU A 63 -8.49 23.20 5.09
N PHE A 64 -8.98 23.46 6.31
CA PHE A 64 -8.58 24.59 7.14
C PHE A 64 -8.44 24.17 8.60
N ASP A 65 -7.20 23.95 9.05
CA ASP A 65 -6.77 24.35 10.39
C ASP A 65 -6.08 25.71 10.23
N GLY A 66 -6.84 26.70 9.76
CA GLY A 66 -6.42 28.10 9.62
C GLY A 66 -6.68 28.90 10.89
N GLY A 67 -6.38 28.31 12.05
CA GLY A 67 -6.75 28.81 13.37
C GLY A 67 -5.57 29.40 14.15
N ARG A 68 -5.04 30.54 13.68
CA ARG A 68 -4.33 31.60 14.44
C ARG A 68 -3.73 31.21 15.82
N ASP A 69 -2.42 30.99 15.85
CA ASP A 69 -1.62 31.41 17.01
C ASP A 69 -1.40 32.93 16.90
N VAL A 70 -2.20 33.69 17.65
CA VAL A 70 -1.93 35.09 18.01
C VAL A 70 -1.17 35.15 19.33
#